data_AF-A0A914HNL3-F1
#
_entry.id   AF-A0A914HNL3-F1
#
_cell.length_a   1.000
_cell.length_b   1.000
_cell.length_c   1.000
_cell.angle_alpha   90.00
_cell.angle_beta   90.00
_cell.angle_gamma   90.00
#
_symmetry.space_group_name_H-M   'P 1'
#
loop_
_entity.id
_entity.type
_entity.pdbx_description
1 polymer ?
#
loop_
_entity_poly.entity_id
_entity_poly.type
_entity_poly.pdbx_seq_one_letter_code
_entity_poly.pdbx_strand_id
1 'polypeptide(L)'
;MFTNNGNMFVSTAYMIEHRGVREECCTFMLRRSENAEYFEARMVKKAGTVCVGMTQRSISRMNTIGWAPGSFGIESSGELFYDGQFDQRVSNIIEGDVVACSWERTQGRLTYFLNDEKIG
;
A
#
# COMPACT_ATOMS: atom_id res chain seq x y z
N MET A 1 -0.26 -5.24 15.08
CA MET A 1 -0.29 -3.80 15.46
C MET A 1 1.15 -3.31 15.52
N PHE A 2 1.56 -2.46 14.58
CA PHE A 2 2.96 -2.02 14.43
C PHE A 2 3.12 -0.58 14.95
N THR A 3 3.58 -0.37 16.19
CA THR A 3 3.83 0.97 16.73
C THR A 3 5.25 1.44 16.42
N ASN A 4 5.45 2.68 15.93
CA ASN A 4 6.79 3.24 15.71
C ASN A 4 6.89 4.74 16.09
N ASN A 5 8.05 5.13 16.62
CA ASN A 5 8.39 6.39 17.31
C ASN A 5 8.60 7.58 16.35
N GLY A 6 7.54 8.11 15.75
CA GLY A 6 7.57 9.47 15.18
C GLY A 6 8.25 9.62 13.82
N ASN A 7 8.54 8.54 13.09
CA ASN A 7 8.98 8.66 11.69
C ASN A 7 7.80 9.01 10.79
N MET A 8 7.98 10.09 10.00
CA MET A 8 7.01 10.59 9.05
C MET A 8 6.87 9.57 7.90
N PHE A 9 5.72 8.93 7.78
CA PHE A 9 5.41 8.16 6.58
C PHE A 9 5.22 9.13 5.42
N VAL A 10 5.75 8.76 4.25
CA VAL A 10 5.41 9.42 3.00
C VAL A 10 4.44 8.48 2.30
N SER A 11 3.16 8.86 2.24
CA SER A 11 2.16 8.15 1.45
C SER A 11 2.68 8.07 0.01
N THR A 12 3.05 6.88 -0.39
CA THR A 12 3.54 6.62 -1.73
C THR A 12 3.04 5.28 -2.20
N ALA A 13 2.08 5.28 -3.12
CA ALA A 13 1.71 4.08 -3.82
C ALA A 13 2.62 3.96 -5.04
N TYR A 14 3.47 2.93 -5.05
CA TYR A 14 4.27 2.56 -6.21
C TYR A 14 3.83 1.19 -6.69
N MET A 15 3.55 1.12 -7.98
CA MET A 15 3.30 -0.11 -8.70
C MET A 15 4.60 -0.73 -9.16
N ILE A 16 4.78 -2.02 -8.89
CA ILE A 16 5.92 -2.77 -9.42
C ILE A 16 5.46 -4.08 -10.06
N GLU A 17 5.76 -4.12 -11.36
CA GLU A 17 5.96 -5.25 -12.29
C GLU A 17 4.78 -6.07 -12.85
N HIS A 18 4.49 -5.77 -14.12
CA HIS A 18 4.41 -6.82 -15.13
C HIS A 18 5.66 -6.78 -16.02
N ARG A 19 6.57 -7.75 -15.90
CA ARG A 19 7.67 -8.01 -16.85
C ARG A 19 8.56 -6.78 -17.13
N GLY A 20 8.91 -6.00 -16.11
CA GLY A 20 9.75 -4.80 -16.27
C GLY A 20 9.08 -3.59 -16.95
N VAL A 21 7.78 -3.67 -17.27
CA VAL A 21 7.03 -2.54 -17.84
C VAL A 21 6.20 -1.88 -16.73
N ARG A 22 6.36 -0.55 -16.60
CA ARG A 22 5.52 0.29 -15.74
C ARG A 22 4.35 0.80 -16.56
N GLU A 23 3.17 0.26 -16.34
CA GLU A 23 1.91 0.83 -16.86
C GLU A 23 1.18 1.57 -15.74
N GLU A 24 0.14 2.36 -16.05
CA GLU A 24 -0.73 2.91 -15.00
C GLU A 24 -1.89 1.94 -14.71
N CYS A 25 -1.73 1.07 -13.70
CA CYS A 25 -2.73 0.11 -13.23
C CYS A 25 -3.71 0.68 -12.19
N CYS A 26 -3.44 1.85 -11.62
CA CYS A 26 -4.28 2.46 -10.58
C CYS A 26 -4.51 3.96 -10.80
N THR A 27 -5.67 4.46 -10.37
CA THR A 27 -5.92 5.89 -10.14
C THR A 27 -5.91 6.19 -8.64
N PHE A 28 -5.46 7.39 -8.25
CA PHE A 28 -5.21 7.73 -6.85
C PHE A 28 -6.00 8.94 -6.37
N MET A 29 -6.49 8.83 -5.14
CA MET A 29 -6.96 9.96 -4.35
C MET A 29 -6.13 10.02 -3.06
N LEU A 30 -5.52 11.16 -2.78
CA LEU A 30 -4.71 11.37 -1.58
C LEU A 30 -5.39 12.41 -0.70
N ARG A 31 -5.56 12.09 0.59
CA ARG A 31 -6.05 13.01 1.61
C ARG A 31 -5.06 13.04 2.77
N ARG A 32 -4.61 14.23 3.15
CA ARG A 32 -3.68 14.44 4.26
C ARG A 32 -4.29 15.38 5.28
N SER A 33 -4.03 15.07 6.54
CA SER A 33 -4.28 15.94 7.68
C SER A 33 -3.04 15.95 8.59
N GLU A 34 -3.04 16.80 9.61
CA GLU A 34 -1.97 16.82 10.61
C GLU A 34 -1.81 15.47 11.33
N ASN A 35 -2.93 14.78 11.58
CA ASN A 35 -2.95 13.57 12.43
C ASN A 35 -3.02 12.26 11.63
N ALA A 36 -3.36 12.33 10.35
CA ALA A 36 -3.55 11.14 9.53
C ALA A 36 -3.14 11.36 8.07
N GLU A 37 -2.60 10.30 7.48
CA GLU A 37 -2.48 10.17 6.02
C GLU A 37 -3.49 9.13 5.54
N TYR A 38 -4.17 9.43 4.45
CA TYR A 38 -5.13 8.54 3.83
C TYR A 38 -4.96 8.57 2.31
N PHE A 39 -5.00 7.42 1.65
CA PHE A 39 -5.16 7.38 0.21
C PHE A 39 -6.07 6.23 -0.22
N GLU A 40 -6.67 6.40 -1.39
CA GLU A 40 -7.36 5.36 -2.15
C GLU A 40 -6.63 5.12 -3.46
N ALA A 41 -6.48 3.86 -3.83
CA ALA A 41 -5.96 3.39 -5.10
C ALA A 41 -7.02 2.50 -5.75
N ARG A 42 -7.66 3.00 -6.81
CA ARG A 42 -8.60 2.21 -7.61
C ARG A 42 -7.85 1.47 -8.70
N MET A 43 -7.98 0.15 -8.72
CA MET A 43 -7.43 -0.70 -9.77
C MET A 43 -8.18 -0.44 -11.09
N VAL A 44 -7.51 0.13 -12.07
CA VAL A 44 -8.09 0.42 -13.41
C VAL A 44 -7.67 -0.61 -14.46
N LYS A 45 -6.56 -1.31 -14.23
CA LYS A 45 -6.06 -2.37 -15.10
C LYS A 45 -5.20 -3.32 -14.29
N LYS A 46 -5.28 -4.62 -14.53
CA LYS A 46 -4.41 -5.62 -13.90
C LYS A 46 -3.61 -6.37 -14.96
N ALA A 47 -2.38 -5.90 -15.18
CA ALA A 47 -1.35 -6.66 -15.86
C ALA A 47 -0.30 -7.07 -14.81
N GLY A 48 -0.05 -8.37 -14.65
CA GLY A 48 0.92 -8.87 -13.66
C GLY A 48 0.49 -8.68 -12.19
N THR A 49 1.49 -8.57 -11.31
CA THR A 49 1.28 -8.31 -9.88
C THR A 49 1.34 -6.80 -9.65
N VAL A 50 0.31 -6.26 -9.00
CA VAL A 50 0.30 -4.86 -8.57
C VAL A 50 0.46 -4.81 -7.05
N CYS A 51 1.31 -3.92 -6.56
CA CYS A 51 1.51 -3.69 -5.13
C CYS A 51 1.02 -2.28 -4.78
N VAL A 52 0.29 -2.14 -3.67
CA VAL A 52 -0.23 -0.85 -3.18
C VAL A 52 0.15 -0.70 -1.72
N GLY A 53 0.64 0.47 -1.29
CA GLY A 53 1.06 0.61 0.09
C GLY A 53 1.62 1.96 0.50
N MET A 54 2.36 1.96 1.62
CA MET A 54 3.02 3.14 2.20
C MET A 54 4.48 2.83 2.57
N THR A 55 5.30 3.88 2.65
CA THR A 55 6.68 3.75 3.10
C THR A 55 7.07 4.86 4.07
N GLN A 56 7.95 4.53 5.02
CA GLN A 56 8.51 5.43 6.04
C GLN A 56 9.58 6.38 5.47
N ARG A 57 10.10 6.11 4.27
CA ARG A 57 11.17 6.89 3.63
C ARG A 57 11.07 6.80 2.12
N SER A 58 11.75 7.68 1.41
CA SER A 58 11.87 7.53 -0.04
C SER A 58 12.57 6.20 -0.36
N ILE A 59 11.83 5.23 -0.88
CA ILE A 59 12.40 3.99 -1.40
C ILE A 59 12.77 4.17 -2.88
N SER A 60 13.79 3.43 -3.33
CA SER A 60 14.11 3.36 -4.75
C SER A 60 12.87 2.92 -5.54
N ARG A 61 12.64 3.51 -6.70
CA ARG A 61 11.57 3.07 -7.62
C ARG A 61 11.78 1.63 -8.14
N MET A 62 12.95 1.03 -7.87
CA MET A 62 13.25 -0.36 -8.20
C MET A 62 12.83 -1.35 -7.11
N ASN A 63 12.44 -0.88 -5.92
CA ASN A 63 12.10 -1.76 -4.79
C ASN A 63 10.58 -1.87 -4.64
N THR A 64 10.05 -3.10 -4.59
CA THR A 64 8.63 -3.39 -4.39
C THR A 64 8.15 -2.92 -3.02
N ILE A 65 7.04 -2.18 -2.99
CA ILE A 65 6.43 -1.73 -1.73
C ILE A 65 5.87 -2.94 -0.96
N GLY A 66 6.04 -2.96 0.36
CA GLY A 66 5.81 -4.14 1.20
C GLY A 66 7.03 -5.07 1.30
N TRP A 67 7.88 -5.11 0.28
CA TRP A 67 9.14 -5.87 0.30
C TRP A 67 10.34 -5.05 0.77
N ALA A 68 10.34 -3.75 0.45
CA ALA A 68 11.42 -2.85 0.82
C ALA A 68 11.45 -2.57 2.34
N PRO A 69 12.63 -2.42 2.97
CA PRO A 69 12.71 -2.06 4.38
C PRO A 69 12.13 -0.67 4.71
N GLY A 70 11.28 -0.59 5.72
CA GLY A 70 10.43 0.54 6.07
C GLY A 70 9.20 0.69 5.14
N SER A 71 8.66 -0.39 4.58
CA SER A 71 7.49 -0.33 3.70
C SER A 71 6.45 -1.40 3.97
N PHE A 72 5.19 -1.00 3.85
CA PHE A 72 4.02 -1.86 3.98
C PHE A 72 3.31 -1.90 2.64
N GLY A 73 2.87 -3.07 2.19
CA GLY A 73 2.17 -3.20 0.92
C GLY A 73 1.23 -4.38 0.89
N ILE A 74 0.19 -4.27 0.07
CA ILE A 74 -0.68 -5.36 -0.33
C ILE A 74 -0.44 -5.66 -1.81
N GLU A 75 -0.18 -6.92 -2.13
CA GLU A 75 -0.11 -7.41 -3.49
C GLU A 75 -1.50 -7.73 -4.03
N SER A 76 -1.66 -7.67 -5.35
CA SER A 76 -2.94 -7.96 -6.01
C SER A 76 -3.39 -9.42 -5.90
N SER A 77 -2.55 -10.31 -5.36
CA SER A 77 -2.90 -11.65 -4.89
C SER A 77 -3.66 -11.64 -3.55
N GLY A 78 -3.79 -10.48 -2.91
CA GLY A 78 -4.35 -10.29 -1.57
C GLY A 78 -3.35 -10.48 -0.44
N GLU A 79 -2.06 -10.62 -0.73
CA GLU A 79 -1.03 -10.87 0.29
C GLU A 79 -0.48 -9.56 0.85
N LEU A 80 -0.47 -9.43 2.18
CA LEU A 80 0.06 -8.27 2.88
C LEU A 80 1.49 -8.53 3.33
N PHE A 81 2.37 -7.56 3.10
CA PHE A 81 3.78 -7.61 3.43
C PHE A 81 4.23 -6.37 4.22
N TYR A 82 5.15 -6.60 5.15
CA TYR A 82 5.94 -5.56 5.82
C TYR A 82 7.42 -5.94 5.81
N ASP A 83 8.27 -5.08 5.24
CA ASP A 83 9.71 -5.31 5.16
C ASP A 83 10.09 -6.70 4.61
N GLY A 84 9.33 -7.16 3.60
CA GLY A 84 9.50 -8.46 2.96
C GLY A 84 8.96 -9.65 3.75
N GLN A 85 8.38 -9.41 4.93
CA GLN A 85 7.72 -10.44 5.73
C GLN A 85 6.24 -10.48 5.38
N PHE A 86 5.75 -11.68 5.06
CA PHE A 86 4.32 -11.95 4.91
C PHE A 86 3.62 -11.80 6.27
N ASP A 87 2.47 -11.13 6.28
CA ASP A 87 1.63 -10.94 7.46
C ASP A 87 0.37 -11.81 7.36
N GLN A 88 -0.44 -11.56 6.32
CA GLN A 88 -1.71 -12.24 6.13
C GLN A 88 -2.16 -12.20 4.66
N ARG A 89 -3.25 -12.92 4.36
CA ARG A 89 -3.87 -12.92 3.03
C ARG A 89 -5.36 -12.59 3.11
N VAL A 90 -5.83 -11.78 2.18
CA VAL A 90 -7.24 -11.47 1.92
C VAL A 90 -7.66 -11.94 0.52
N SER A 91 -8.85 -11.56 0.08
CA SER A 91 -9.31 -11.80 -1.29
C SER A 91 -8.36 -11.17 -2.32
N ASN A 92 -8.26 -11.81 -3.49
CA ASN A 92 -7.53 -11.24 -4.61
C ASN A 92 -8.10 -9.85 -4.96
N ILE A 93 -7.22 -8.93 -5.35
CA ILE A 93 -7.59 -7.60 -5.82
C ILE A 93 -7.65 -7.64 -7.35
N ILE A 94 -8.77 -7.20 -7.90
CA ILE A 94 -9.07 -7.21 -9.34
C ILE A 94 -9.38 -5.80 -9.86
N GLU A 95 -9.54 -5.68 -11.17
CA GLU A 95 -9.96 -4.43 -11.81
C GLU A 95 -11.31 -3.97 -11.23
N GLY A 96 -11.41 -2.68 -10.93
CA GLY A 96 -12.57 -2.05 -10.28
C GLY A 96 -12.43 -1.88 -8.77
N ASP A 97 -11.66 -2.75 -8.10
CA ASP A 97 -11.47 -2.70 -6.66
C ASP A 97 -10.76 -1.41 -6.20
N VAL A 98 -11.08 -0.99 -4.99
CA VAL A 98 -10.42 0.14 -4.32
C VAL A 98 -9.66 -0.37 -3.10
N VAL A 99 -8.34 -0.17 -3.12
CA VAL A 99 -7.49 -0.36 -1.95
C VAL A 99 -7.30 0.99 -1.28
N ALA A 100 -7.69 1.11 -0.02
CA ALA A 100 -7.38 2.30 0.76
C ALA A 100 -6.39 1.98 1.88
N CYS A 101 -5.58 2.98 2.24
CA CYS A 101 -4.64 2.87 3.34
C CYS A 101 -4.73 4.13 4.20
N SER A 102 -4.80 3.93 5.51
CA SER A 102 -4.82 4.98 6.52
C SER A 102 -3.65 4.79 7.48
N TRP A 103 -2.89 5.86 7.72
CA TRP A 103 -1.89 5.93 8.77
C TRP A 103 -2.30 6.97 9.82
N GLU A 104 -2.63 6.51 11.02
CA GLU A 104 -2.93 7.35 12.18
C GLU A 104 -1.63 7.63 12.95
N ARG A 105 -1.13 8.88 12.84
CA ARG A 105 0.20 9.24 13.33
C ARG A 105 0.32 9.15 14.86
N THR A 106 -0.73 9.52 15.58
CA THR A 106 -0.75 9.57 17.04
C THR A 106 -0.67 8.20 17.68
N GLN A 107 -1.32 7.20 17.08
CA GLN A 107 -1.31 5.81 17.54
C GLN A 107 -0.20 4.98 16.88
N GLY A 108 0.44 5.53 15.85
CA GLY A 108 1.34 4.78 14.98
C GLY A 108 0.62 3.57 14.37
N ARG A 109 -0.60 3.76 13.84
CA ARG A 109 -1.44 2.65 13.38
C ARG A 109 -1.68 2.73 11.88
N LEU A 110 -1.31 1.67 11.17
CA LEU A 110 -1.66 1.44 9.77
C LEU A 110 -2.97 0.64 9.69
N THR A 111 -3.84 0.99 8.76
CA THR A 111 -5.06 0.25 8.47
C THR A 111 -5.29 0.20 6.97
N TYR A 112 -5.57 -0.99 6.44
CA TYR A 112 -5.94 -1.17 5.05
C TYR A 112 -7.45 -1.40 4.93
N PHE A 113 -7.98 -1.01 3.77
CA PHE A 113 -9.34 -1.30 3.36
C PHE A 113 -9.33 -1.86 1.95
N LEU A 114 -10.22 -2.81 1.68
CA LEU A 114 -10.55 -3.27 0.33
C LEU A 114 -12.04 -3.06 0.14
N ASN A 115 -12.42 -2.21 -0.82
CA ASN A 115 -13.82 -1.85 -1.10
C ASN A 115 -14.57 -1.43 0.18
N ASP A 116 -13.97 -0.50 0.93
CA ASP A 116 -14.46 0.04 2.22
C ASP A 116 -14.49 -0.95 3.40
N GLU A 117 -14.15 -2.23 3.20
CA GLU A 117 -14.02 -3.20 4.28
C GLU A 117 -12.61 -3.17 4.87
N LYS A 118 -12.51 -2.99 6.19
CA LYS A 118 -11.23 -3.03 6.91
C LYS A 118 -10.61 -4.42 6.77
N ILE A 119 -9.35 -4.46 6.34
CA ILE A 119 -8.57 -5.68 6.21
C ILE A 119 -7.32 -5.61 7.11
N GLY A 120 -7.12 -6.67 7.91
CA GLY A 120 -6.07 -6.72 8.96
C GLY A 120 -6.48 -6.05 10.26
#